data_AF-A0A3N5BB62-F1
#
_entry.id   AF-A0A3N5BB62-F1
#
_cell.length_a   1.000
_cell.length_b   1.000
_cell.length_c   1.000
_cell.angle_alpha   90.00
_cell.angle_beta   90.00
_cell.angle_gamma   90.00
#
_symmetry.space_group_name_H-M   'P 1'
#
loop_
_entity.id
_entity.type
_entity.pdbx_description
1 polymer ?
#
loop_
_entity_poly.entity_id
_entity_poly.type
_entity_poly.pdbx_seq_one_letter_code
_entity_poly.pdbx_strand_id
1 'polypeptide(L)' 'MKGTAIVTILRTEYKCSDGCCYEEWYDVTISINEEDIMTERYNWDYNEDYVVDALEALGYDVSVEHLTEDY' A
#
# COMPACT_ATOMS: atom_id res chain seq x y z
N MET A 1 13.43 -19.11 -7.36
CA MET A 1 12.98 -17.82 -6.79
C MET A 1 12.18 -18.13 -5.52
N LYS A 2 12.03 -17.18 -4.58
CA LYS A 2 11.41 -17.45 -3.27
C LYS A 2 9.87 -17.40 -3.25
N GLY A 3 9.25 -16.95 -4.33
CA GLY A 3 7.82 -16.72 -4.44
C GLY A 3 7.54 -15.32 -5.01
N THR A 4 6.27 -14.98 -5.11
CA THR A 4 5.80 -13.65 -5.54
C THR A 4 5.25 -12.90 -4.33
N ALA A 5 5.64 -11.64 -4.18
CA ALA A 5 5.09 -10.70 -3.23
C ALA A 5 4.19 -9.71 -3.98
N ILE A 6 3.00 -9.45 -3.43
CA ILE A 6 2.05 -8.47 -3.94
C ILE A 6 1.96 -7.35 -2.90
N VAL A 7 2.20 -6.11 -3.34
CA VAL A 7 2.03 -4.91 -2.52
C VAL A 7 0.77 -4.21 -2.99
N THR A 8 -0.30 -4.29 -2.22
CA THR A 8 -1.56 -3.60 -2.52
C THR A 8 -1.62 -2.28 -1.76
N ILE A 9 -1.73 -1.16 -2.48
CA ILE A 9 -1.77 0.19 -1.94
C ILE A 9 -3.18 0.76 -2.15
N LEU A 10 -3.97 0.82 -1.09
CA LEU A 10 -5.30 1.44 -1.08
C LEU A 10 -5.19 2.89 -0.62
N ARG A 11 -5.43 3.82 -1.54
CA ARG A 11 -5.53 5.25 -1.26
C ARG A 11 -6.97 5.61 -0.86
N THR A 12 -7.15 6.10 0.36
CA THR A 12 -8.44 6.58 0.89
C THR A 12 -8.42 8.10 0.95
N GLU A 13 -9.24 8.75 0.12
CA GLU A 13 -9.42 10.22 0.14
C GLU A 13 -10.66 10.59 0.98
N TYR A 14 -10.47 11.17 2.16
CA TYR A 14 -11.59 11.65 2.98
C TYR A 14 -12.03 13.05 2.51
N LYS A 15 -13.04 13.13 1.64
CA LYS A 15 -13.52 14.42 1.10
C LYS A 15 -14.51 15.08 2.06
N CYS A 16 -14.29 16.34 2.42
CA CYS A 16 -15.26 17.08 3.24
C CYS A 16 -15.78 18.37 2.59
N SER A 17 -17.11 18.49 2.60
CA SER A 17 -17.89 19.69 2.25
C SER A 17 -18.14 20.56 3.48
N ASP A 18 -18.44 21.85 3.26
CA ASP A 18 -18.94 22.79 4.28
C ASP A 18 -18.00 23.09 5.47
N GLY A 19 -16.69 23.17 5.20
CA GLY A 19 -15.80 24.08 5.95
C GLY A 19 -14.49 23.51 6.49
N CYS A 20 -14.33 22.19 6.57
CA CYS A 20 -13.08 21.54 7.00
C CYS A 20 -12.98 20.11 6.46
N CYS A 21 -11.72 19.63 6.39
CA CYS A 21 -11.17 18.29 6.11
C CYS A 21 -10.86 17.84 4.67
N TYR A 22 -9.59 17.47 4.47
CA TYR A 22 -9.11 16.42 3.58
C TYR A 22 -8.00 15.68 4.36
N GLU A 23 -8.30 14.49 4.88
CA GLU A 23 -7.27 13.56 5.33
C GLU A 23 -7.09 12.51 4.23
N GLU A 24 -5.84 12.13 3.99
CA GLU A 24 -5.48 11.16 2.96
C GLU A 24 -4.65 10.07 3.63
N TRP A 25 -5.13 8.84 3.49
CA TRP A 25 -4.56 7.67 4.13
C TRP A 25 -4.22 6.63 3.07
N TYR A 26 -3.10 5.94 3.27
CA TYR A 26 -2.64 4.83 2.44
C TYR A 26 -2.62 3.58 3.29
N ASP A 27 -3.51 2.63 3.01
CA ASP A 27 -3.45 1.28 3.57
C ASP A 27 -2.61 0.40 2.64
N VAL A 28 -1.50 -0.12 3.16
CA VAL A 28 -0.52 -0.87 2.39
C VAL A 28 -0.48 -2.30 2.92
N THR A 29 -0.98 -3.23 2.13
CA THR A 29 -0.96 -4.66 2.43
C THR A 29 0.16 -5.34 1.64
N ILE A 30 0.94 -6.18 2.30
CA ILE A 30 1.95 -7.04 1.68
C ILE A 30 1.49 -8.48 1.82
N SER A 31 1.23 -9.13 0.68
CA SER A 31 0.84 -10.54 0.59
C SER A 31 1.97 -11.32 -0.08
N ILE A 32 2.29 -12.53 0.41
CA ILE A 32 3.35 -13.38 -0.16
C ILE A 32 2.73 -14.74 -0.49
N ASN A 33 2.83 -15.16 -1.75
CA ASN A 33 2.18 -16.37 -2.27
C ASN A 33 0.67 -16.43 -1.94
N GLU A 34 -0.04 -15.31 -2.14
CA GLU A 34 -1.48 -15.16 -1.86
C GLU A 34 -1.90 -15.21 -0.37
N GLU A 35 -0.94 -15.22 0.58
CA GLU A 35 -1.22 -15.05 2.01
C GLU A 35 -0.84 -13.64 2.49
N ASP A 36 -1.77 -12.93 3.15
CA ASP A 36 -1.53 -11.61 3.74
C ASP A 36 -0.56 -11.71 4.93
N ILE A 37 0.57 -11.01 4.84
CA ILE A 37 1.64 -11.04 5.84
C ILE A 37 1.54 -9.85 6.80
N MET A 38 1.22 -8.67 6.28
CA MET A 38 1.05 -7.44 7.05
C MET A 38 0.19 -6.41 6.31
N THR A 39 -0.48 -5.56 7.08
CA THR A 39 -1.10 -4.32 6.59
C THR A 39 -0.67 -3.18 7.51
N GLU A 40 -0.20 -2.08 6.93
CA GLU A 40 0.16 -0.85 7.66
C GLU A 40 -0.53 0.36 7.03
N ARG A 41 -0.91 1.32 7.88
CA ARG A 41 -1.59 2.55 7.49
C ARG A 41 -0.66 3.75 7.60
N TYR A 42 -0.47 4.46 6.50
CA TYR A 42 0.38 5.64 6.36
C TYR A 42 -0.44 6.90 6.10
N ASN A 43 0.08 8.06 6.50
CA ASN A 43 -0.54 9.37 6.28
C ASN A 43 0.42 10.26 5.48
N TRP A 44 0.01 10.68 4.28
CA TRP A 44 0.69 11.62 3.37
C TRP A 44 2.16 11.35 2.92
N ASP A 45 2.95 10.58 3.66
CA ASP A 45 4.40 10.39 3.48
C ASP A 45 4.77 8.91 3.22
N TYR A 46 3.89 8.17 2.53
CA TYR A 46 4.17 6.80 2.10
C TYR A 46 5.11 6.79 0.89
N ASN A 47 6.17 5.98 0.95
CA ASN A 47 7.09 5.75 -0.16
C ASN A 47 7.08 4.27 -0.57
N GLU A 48 6.49 4.00 -1.73
CA GLU A 48 6.37 2.68 -2.35
C GLU A 48 7.72 2.05 -2.68
N ASP A 49 8.67 2.84 -3.23
CA ASP A 49 9.98 2.36 -3.67
C ASP A 49 10.72 1.62 -2.55
N TYR A 50 10.62 2.13 -1.31
CA TYR A 50 11.25 1.53 -0.13
C TYR A 50 10.73 0.12 0.19
N VAL A 51 9.43 -0.13 -0.01
CA VAL A 51 8.81 -1.43 0.22
C VAL A 51 9.17 -2.41 -0.89
N VAL A 52 9.15 -1.95 -2.15
CA VAL A 52 9.51 -2.74 -3.32
C VAL A 52 10.98 -3.15 -3.27
N ASP A 53 11.90 -2.20 -3.10
CA ASP A 53 13.35 -2.44 -2.98
C ASP A 53 13.67 -3.46 -1.88
N ALA A 54 12.98 -3.39 -0.73
CA ALA A 54 13.18 -4.31 0.38
C ALA A 54 12.73 -5.74 0.04
N LEU A 55 11.61 -5.91 -0.66
CA LEU A 55 11.09 -7.22 -1.08
C LEU A 55 11.94 -7.83 -2.21
N GLU A 56 12.38 -7.04 -3.18
CA GLU A 56 13.31 -7.48 -4.24
C GLU A 56 14.65 -7.90 -3.64
N ALA A 57 15.21 -7.12 -2.70
CA ALA A 57 16.46 -7.44 -2.00
C ALA A 57 16.36 -8.74 -1.17
N LEU A 58 15.17 -9.08 -0.66
CA LEU A 58 14.91 -10.36 -0.01
C LEU A 58 14.80 -11.53 -1.01
N GLY A 59 14.67 -11.27 -2.31
CA GLY A 59 14.62 -12.24 -3.40
C GLY A 59 13.21 -12.70 -3.79
N TYR A 60 12.21 -11.86 -3.53
CA TYR A 60 10.85 -12.03 -4.05
C TYR A 60 10.72 -11.39 -5.43
N ASP A 61 9.81 -11.93 -6.23
CA ASP A 61 9.28 -11.30 -7.44
C ASP A 61 8.16 -10.36 -7.00
N VAL A 62 8.26 -9.05 -7.27
CA VAL A 62 7.35 -8.04 -6.68
C VAL A 62 6.36 -7.51 -7.72
N SER A 63 5.08 -7.56 -7.39
CA SER A 63 4.01 -6.88 -8.12
C SER A 63 3.36 -5.83 -7.22
N VAL A 64 3.02 -4.66 -7.77
CA VAL A 64 2.31 -3.61 -7.04
C VAL A 64 0.93 -3.40 -7.65
N GLU A 65 -0.08 -3.25 -6.80
CA GLU A 65 -1.46 -2.96 -7.20
C GLU A 65 -1.97 -1.70 -6.49
N HIS A 66 -2.40 -0.69 -7.26
CA HIS A 66 -2.97 0.55 -6.73
C HIS A 66 -4.49 0.51 -6.76
N LEU A 67 -5.10 0.72 -5.59
CA LEU A 67 -6.54 0.83 -5.39
C LEU A 67 -6.89 2.24 -4.87
N THR A 68 -8.14 2.66 -5.04
CA THR A 68 -8.62 3.94 -4.52
C THR A 68 -10.06 3.80 -4.05
N GLU A 69 -10.35 4.23 -2.83
CA GLU A 69 -11.72 4.37 -2.30
C GLU A 69 -12.09 5.84 -2.12
N ASP A 70 -13.16 6.24 -2.81
CA ASP A 70 -13.87 7.50 -2.62
C ASP A 70 -14.96 7.32 -1.55
N TYR A 71 -14.84 8.03 -0.43
CA TYR A 71 -15.84 8.12 0.65
C TYR A 71 -16.53 9.50 0.69
#